data_AF-A0A7L4GNP5-F1
#
_entry.id   AF-A0A7L4GNP5-F1
#
_cell.length_a   1.000
_cell.length_b   1.000
_cell.length_c   1.000
_cell.angle_alpha   90.00
_cell.angle_beta   90.00
_cell.angle_gamma   90.00
#
_symmetry.space_group_name_H-M   'P 1'
#
loop_
_entity.id
_entity.type
_entity.pdbx_description
1 polymer ?
#
loop_
_entity_poly.entity_id
_entity_poly.type
_entity_poly.pdbx_seq_one_letter_code
_entity_poly.pdbx_strand_id
1 'polypeptide(L)'
;SGSALAANVCKKITGRLTSAIAKQEDVSVQLEALDIMADMLSRQGGLLVNFHPSILTCLLPQLTSPRLAVRKRTIIALGHLVMSCGNMVFVDLIEHLLTELSKNDSMSTTRTYIQCIAAISRQAGHRIGK
;
A
#
# COMPACT_ATOMS: atom_id res chain seq x y z
N SER A 1 28.04 3.98 -7.35
CA SER A 1 28.15 3.73 -5.89
C SER A 1 27.22 4.58 -5.01
N GLY A 2 26.02 4.97 -5.49
CA GLY A 2 24.95 5.58 -4.66
C GLY A 2 23.71 4.69 -4.50
N SER A 3 23.42 3.82 -5.48
CA SER A 3 22.22 2.96 -5.45
C SER A 3 22.28 1.86 -4.38
N ALA A 4 23.45 1.27 -4.11
CA ALA A 4 23.61 0.25 -3.09
C ALA A 4 23.38 0.78 -1.67
N LEU A 5 23.83 2.01 -1.39
CA LEU A 5 23.56 2.69 -0.12
C LEU A 5 22.07 3.01 0.03
N ALA A 6 21.45 3.57 -1.02
CA ALA A 6 20.01 3.83 -1.04
C ALA A 6 19.19 2.56 -0.82
N ALA A 7 19.53 1.45 -1.48
CA ALA A 7 18.87 0.17 -1.31
C ALA A 7 18.98 -0.38 0.13
N ASN A 8 20.16 -0.28 0.75
CA ASN A 8 20.37 -0.70 2.13
C ASN A 8 19.59 0.16 3.14
N VAL A 9 19.53 1.47 2.91
CA VAL A 9 18.73 2.40 3.73
C VAL A 9 17.25 2.08 3.58
N CYS A 10 16.76 1.94 2.35
CA CYS A 10 15.38 1.55 2.06
C CYS A 10 15.02 0.24 2.77
N LYS A 11 15.85 -0.81 2.66
CA LYS A 11 15.66 -2.10 3.35
C LYS A 11 15.48 -1.94 4.87
N LYS A 12 16.37 -1.18 5.52
CA LYS A 12 16.32 -0.99 6.98
C LYS A 12 15.09 -0.20 7.42
N ILE A 13 14.72 0.83 6.65
CA ILE A 13 13.58 1.68 6.95
C ILE A 13 12.27 0.93 6.73
N THR A 14 12.12 0.20 5.62
CA THR A 14 10.90 -0.53 5.27
C THR A 14 10.45 -1.46 6.39
N GLY A 15 11.35 -2.25 6.98
CA GLY A 15 10.97 -3.16 8.08
C GLY A 15 10.45 -2.44 9.34
N ARG A 16 11.00 -1.26 9.65
CA ARG A 16 10.54 -0.44 10.78
C ARG A 16 9.18 0.17 10.49
N LEU A 17 8.98 0.67 9.26
CA LEU A 17 7.71 1.25 8.84
C LEU A 17 6.60 0.20 8.80
N THR A 18 6.84 -0.99 8.26
CA THR A 18 5.83 -2.07 8.26
C THR A 18 5.43 -2.46 9.69
N SER A 19 6.39 -2.44 10.62
CA SER A 19 6.11 -2.68 12.03
C SER A 19 5.28 -1.55 12.65
N ALA A 20 5.62 -0.28 12.38
CA ALA A 20 4.89 0.88 12.87
C ALA A 20 3.45 0.95 12.33
N ILE A 21 3.25 0.60 11.05
CA ILE A 21 1.94 0.53 10.41
C ILE A 21 1.07 -0.58 11.05
N ALA A 22 1.68 -1.74 11.33
CA ALA A 22 0.95 -2.91 11.84
C ALA A 22 0.57 -2.83 13.32
N LYS A 23 1.41 -2.23 14.18
CA LYS A 23 1.20 -2.19 15.63
C LYS A 23 -0.03 -1.40 16.06
N GLN A 24 -0.39 -0.34 15.31
CA GLN A 24 -1.59 0.49 15.57
C GLN A 24 -1.68 1.11 16.97
N GLU A 25 -0.61 1.09 17.77
CA GLU A 25 -0.60 1.60 19.15
C GLU A 25 -0.80 3.13 19.20
N ASP A 26 -0.13 3.86 18.29
CA ASP A 26 -0.25 5.30 18.15
C ASP A 26 -0.63 5.64 16.70
N VAL A 27 -1.84 6.18 16.53
CA VAL A 27 -2.37 6.57 15.21
C VAL A 27 -1.52 7.66 14.57
N SER A 28 -0.93 8.59 15.34
CA SER A 28 -0.06 9.63 14.77
C SER A 28 1.19 9.03 14.13
N VAL A 29 1.85 8.10 14.82
CA VAL A 29 3.00 7.35 14.31
C VAL A 29 2.61 6.49 13.12
N GLN A 30 1.43 5.87 13.17
CA GLN A 30 0.92 5.07 12.07
C GLN A 30 0.72 5.91 10.79
N LEU A 31 0.10 7.08 10.92
CA LEU A 31 -0.16 7.98 9.79
C LEU A 31 1.16 8.50 9.19
N GLU A 32 2.12 8.87 10.03
CA GLU A 32 3.44 9.30 9.57
C GLU A 32 4.19 8.16 8.88
N ALA A 33 4.12 6.93 9.42
CA ALA A 33 4.73 5.76 8.79
C ALA A 33 4.10 5.44 7.42
N LEU A 34 2.79 5.64 7.26
CA LEU A 34 2.11 5.52 5.97
C LEU A 34 2.56 6.59 4.97
N ASP A 35 2.70 7.84 5.41
CA ASP A 35 3.16 8.94 4.55
C ASP A 35 4.62 8.69 4.09
N ILE A 36 5.51 8.29 5.00
CA ILE A 36 6.89 7.91 4.64
C ILE A 36 6.91 6.71 3.70
N MET A 37 6.08 5.68 3.93
CA MET A 37 6.00 4.51 3.03
C MET A 37 5.54 4.92 1.63
N ALA A 38 4.50 5.74 1.53
CA ALA A 38 3.99 6.23 0.25
C ALA A 38 5.05 7.04 -0.51
N ASP A 39 5.81 7.86 0.20
CA ASP A 39 6.87 8.71 -0.34
C ASP A 39 8.11 7.90 -0.78
N MET A 40 8.44 6.83 -0.06
CA MET A 40 9.46 5.87 -0.48
C MET A 40 9.03 5.09 -1.73
N LEU A 41 7.79 4.64 -1.80
CA LEU A 41 7.26 3.90 -2.95
C LEU A 41 7.22 4.77 -4.22
N SER A 42 6.82 6.03 -4.10
CA SER A 42 6.70 6.94 -5.26
C SER A 42 8.04 7.25 -5.92
N ARG A 43 9.12 7.39 -5.14
CA ARG A 43 10.43 7.77 -5.66
C ARG A 43 11.43 6.62 -5.81
N GLN A 44 11.33 5.60 -4.95
CA GLN A 44 12.27 4.49 -4.89
C GLN A 44 11.59 3.12 -5.03
N GLY A 45 10.36 3.06 -5.55
CA GLY A 45 9.59 1.81 -5.67
C GLY A 45 10.35 0.66 -6.34
N GLY A 46 11.15 0.93 -7.37
CA GLY A 46 11.98 -0.06 -8.06
C GLY A 46 13.11 -0.66 -7.20
N LEU A 47 13.57 0.01 -6.15
CA LEU A 47 14.54 -0.53 -5.19
C LEU A 47 13.89 -1.44 -4.13
N LEU A 48 12.56 -1.39 -4.03
CA LEU A 48 11.78 -2.07 -3.00
C LEU A 48 11.12 -3.36 -3.49
N VAL A 49 11.43 -3.83 -4.70
CA VAL A 49 10.75 -4.99 -5.34
C VAL A 49 10.69 -6.22 -4.43
N ASN A 50 11.79 -6.54 -3.75
CA ASN A 50 11.86 -7.68 -2.83
C ASN A 50 11.01 -7.50 -1.54
N PHE A 51 10.58 -6.27 -1.25
CA PHE A 51 9.76 -5.93 -0.08
C PHE A 51 8.30 -5.70 -0.43
N HIS A 52 7.95 -5.54 -1.71
CA HIS A 52 6.57 -5.28 -2.15
C HIS A 52 5.55 -6.29 -1.58
N PRO A 53 5.80 -7.61 -1.51
CA PRO A 53 4.87 -8.55 -0.88
C PRO A 53 4.63 -8.25 0.61
N SER A 54 5.69 -7.97 1.38
CA SER A 54 5.55 -7.60 2.80
C SER A 54 4.86 -6.26 2.99
N ILE A 55 5.14 -5.28 2.12
CA ILE A 55 4.48 -3.98 2.13
C ILE A 55 2.98 -4.15 1.84
N LEU A 56 2.62 -4.92 0.82
CA LEU A 56 1.22 -5.21 0.49
C LEU A 56 0.49 -5.85 1.68
N THR A 57 1.08 -6.91 2.26
CA THR A 57 0.52 -7.62 3.43
C THR A 57 0.30 -6.69 4.61
N CYS A 58 1.19 -5.71 4.79
CA CYS A 58 1.08 -4.71 5.85
C CYS A 58 -0.01 -3.66 5.58
N LEU A 59 -0.18 -3.24 4.32
CA LEU A 59 -1.12 -2.18 3.93
C LEU A 59 -2.57 -2.67 3.83
N LEU A 60 -2.83 -3.88 3.34
CA LEU A 60 -4.21 -4.36 3.11
C LEU A 60 -5.11 -4.28 4.36
N PRO A 61 -4.70 -4.71 5.56
CA PRO A 61 -5.52 -4.58 6.76
C PRO A 61 -5.86 -3.14 7.14
N GLN A 62 -5.09 -2.15 6.65
CA GLN A 62 -5.32 -0.74 6.98
C GLN A 62 -6.49 -0.13 6.19
N LEU A 63 -6.96 -0.80 5.13
CA LEU A 63 -8.17 -0.42 4.40
C LEU A 63 -9.45 -0.57 5.24
N THR A 64 -9.41 -1.34 6.33
CA THR A 64 -10.55 -1.50 7.25
C THR A 64 -10.35 -0.76 8.58
N SER A 65 -9.29 0.05 8.72
CA SER A 65 -9.03 0.82 9.93
C SER A 65 -10.26 1.64 10.34
N PRO A 66 -10.61 1.72 11.64
CA PRO A 66 -11.70 2.58 12.12
C PRO A 66 -11.44 4.07 11.83
N ARG A 67 -10.18 4.45 11.61
CA ARG A 67 -9.78 5.83 11.32
C ARG A 67 -9.75 6.08 9.81
N LEU A 68 -10.63 6.94 9.31
CA LEU A 68 -10.69 7.29 7.88
C LEU A 68 -9.36 7.85 7.34
N ALA A 69 -8.60 8.60 8.16
CA ALA A 69 -7.30 9.13 7.77
C ALA A 69 -6.29 8.02 7.43
N VAL A 70 -6.30 6.91 8.18
CA VAL A 70 -5.46 5.74 7.93
C VAL A 70 -5.85 5.09 6.60
N ARG A 71 -7.15 4.89 6.37
CA ARG A 71 -7.67 4.34 5.11
C ARG A 71 -7.24 5.17 3.90
N LYS A 72 -7.39 6.50 3.98
CA LYS A 72 -7.01 7.42 2.90
C LYS A 72 -5.52 7.35 2.56
N ARG A 73 -4.64 7.35 3.57
CA ARG A 73 -3.18 7.26 3.35
C ARG A 73 -2.75 5.89 2.84
N THR A 74 -3.42 4.83 3.29
CA THR A 74 -3.21 3.48 2.77
C THR A 74 -3.52 3.39 1.28
N ILE A 75 -4.63 3.98 0.82
CA ILE A 75 -4.98 4.06 -0.60
C ILE A 75 -3.87 4.77 -1.40
N ILE A 76 -3.31 5.86 -0.88
CA ILE A 76 -2.20 6.58 -1.53
C ILE A 76 -0.97 5.67 -1.65
N ALA A 77 -0.58 4.99 -0.56
CA ALA A 77 0.57 4.08 -0.55
C ALA A 77 0.39 2.91 -1.53
N LEU A 78 -0.77 2.26 -1.54
CA LEU A 78 -1.10 1.21 -2.51
C LEU A 78 -1.06 1.72 -3.95
N GLY A 79 -1.52 2.95 -4.15
CA GLY A 79 -1.45 3.60 -5.45
C GLY A 79 -0.03 3.83 -5.97
N HIS A 80 0.91 4.18 -5.08
CA HIS A 80 2.33 4.25 -5.45
C HIS A 80 2.97 2.86 -5.60
N LEU A 81 2.53 1.86 -4.83
CA LEU A 81 3.02 0.49 -4.95
C LEU A 81 2.80 -0.08 -6.36
N VAL A 82 1.59 0.10 -6.92
CA VAL A 82 1.23 -0.48 -8.23
C VAL A 82 2.02 0.09 -9.42
N MET A 83 2.70 1.22 -9.23
CA MET A 83 3.55 1.83 -10.25
C MET A 83 4.85 1.05 -10.50
N SER A 84 5.29 0.24 -9.52
CA SER A 84 6.58 -0.47 -9.60
C SER A 84 6.50 -1.95 -9.24
N CYS A 85 5.36 -2.43 -8.73
CA CYS A 85 5.24 -3.82 -8.31
C CYS A 85 5.14 -4.81 -9.50
N GLY A 86 5.68 -6.01 -9.28
CA GLY A 86 5.57 -7.12 -10.22
C GLY A 86 4.13 -7.62 -10.38
N ASN A 87 3.91 -8.52 -11.34
CA ASN A 87 2.56 -8.99 -11.66
C ASN A 87 1.89 -9.77 -10.53
N MET A 88 2.63 -10.60 -9.79
CA MET A 88 2.06 -11.36 -8.66
C MET A 88 1.45 -10.42 -7.62
N VAL A 89 2.22 -9.46 -7.10
CA VAL A 89 1.75 -8.47 -6.11
C VAL A 89 0.57 -7.65 -6.63
N PHE A 90 0.56 -7.33 -7.92
CA PHE A 90 -0.55 -6.60 -8.53
C PHE A 90 -1.83 -7.44 -8.56
N VAL A 91 -1.74 -8.69 -9.01
CA VAL A 91 -2.89 -9.61 -9.06
C VAL A 91 -3.41 -9.86 -7.65
N ASP A 92 -2.55 -10.15 -6.68
CA ASP A 92 -2.94 -10.37 -5.28
C ASP A 92 -3.70 -9.17 -4.70
N LEU A 93 -3.26 -7.94 -5.01
CA LEU A 93 -3.95 -6.72 -4.61
C LEU A 93 -5.32 -6.61 -5.26
N ILE A 94 -5.43 -6.78 -6.57
CA ILE A 94 -6.72 -6.67 -7.28
C ILE A 94 -7.70 -7.73 -6.79
N GLU A 95 -7.26 -8.98 -6.66
CA GLU A 95 -8.09 -10.09 -6.16
C GLU A 95 -8.61 -9.80 -4.75
N HIS A 96 -7.73 -9.33 -3.85
CA HIS A 96 -8.16 -8.92 -2.51
C HIS A 96 -9.21 -7.81 -2.55
N LEU A 97 -9.00 -6.75 -3.34
CA LEU A 97 -9.92 -5.62 -3.42
C LEU A 97 -11.30 -6.03 -3.97
N LEU A 98 -11.34 -6.87 -5.01
CA LEU A 98 -12.59 -7.35 -5.59
C LEU A 98 -13.32 -8.30 -4.63
N THR A 99 -12.58 -9.18 -3.97
CA THR A 99 -13.12 -10.11 -2.96
C THR A 99 -13.77 -9.34 -1.82
N GLU A 100 -13.05 -8.41 -1.19
CA GLU A 100 -13.59 -7.63 -0.08
C GLU A 100 -14.73 -6.69 -0.52
N LEU A 101 -14.66 -6.12 -1.72
CA LEU A 101 -15.76 -5.29 -2.24
C LEU A 101 -17.05 -6.10 -2.41
N SER A 102 -16.94 -7.36 -2.88
CA SER A 102 -18.09 -8.23 -3.11
C SER A 102 -18.80 -8.67 -1.83
N LYS A 103 -18.09 -8.72 -0.69
CA LYS A 103 -18.70 -9.02 0.62
C LYS A 103 -19.72 -7.96 1.03
N ASN A 104 -19.46 -6.70 0.66
CA ASN A 104 -20.34 -5.57 0.93
C ASN A 104 -20.72 -5.41 2.43
N ASP A 105 -19.78 -5.68 3.33
CA ASP A 105 -20.01 -5.74 4.80
C ASP A 105 -20.53 -4.44 5.40
N SER A 106 -20.10 -3.29 4.89
CA SER A 106 -20.59 -1.98 5.33
C SER A 106 -20.45 -0.92 4.25
N MET A 107 -21.37 0.05 4.18
CA MET A 107 -21.30 1.16 3.22
C MET A 107 -19.97 1.94 3.33
N SER A 108 -19.40 2.03 4.54
CA SER A 108 -18.13 2.72 4.81
C SER A 108 -16.92 1.99 4.22
N THR A 109 -16.83 0.68 4.41
CA THR A 109 -15.75 -0.16 3.87
C THR A 109 -15.91 -0.33 2.37
N THR A 110 -17.12 -0.57 1.87
CA THR A 110 -17.44 -0.63 0.43
C THR A 110 -16.96 0.65 -0.29
N ARG A 111 -17.27 1.85 0.25
CA ARG A 111 -16.77 3.11 -0.31
C ARG A 111 -15.25 3.20 -0.30
N THR A 112 -14.58 2.67 0.73
CA THR A 112 -13.11 2.66 0.81
C THR A 112 -12.51 1.78 -0.28
N TYR A 113 -13.03 0.57 -0.49
CA TYR A 113 -12.55 -0.33 -1.55
C TYR A 113 -12.78 0.25 -2.94
N ILE A 114 -13.94 0.86 -3.21
CA ILE A 114 -14.20 1.57 -4.47
C ILE A 114 -13.17 2.68 -4.70
N GLN A 115 -12.87 3.48 -3.68
CA GLN A 115 -11.86 4.54 -3.77
C GLN A 115 -10.45 3.98 -4.02
N CYS A 116 -10.12 2.84 -3.41
CA CYS A 116 -8.84 2.16 -3.62
C CYS A 116 -8.72 1.67 -5.06
N ILE A 117 -9.72 0.97 -5.58
CA ILE A 117 -9.78 0.50 -6.97
C ILE A 117 -9.65 1.69 -7.92
N ALA A 118 -10.43 2.76 -7.69
CA ALA A 118 -10.35 3.96 -8.53
C ALA A 118 -8.94 4.59 -8.53
N ALA A 119 -8.24 4.61 -7.39
CA ALA A 119 -6.87 5.10 -7.30
C ALA A 119 -5.92 4.24 -8.14
N ILE A 120 -5.95 2.92 -7.95
CA ILE A 120 -5.12 1.97 -8.69
C ILE A 120 -5.39 2.04 -10.19
N SER A 121 -6.66 2.15 -10.61
CA SER A 121 -7.01 2.31 -12.02
C SER A 121 -6.41 3.56 -12.66
N ARG A 122 -6.25 4.67 -11.91
CA ARG A 122 -5.58 5.88 -12.42
C ARG A 122 -4.08 5.69 -12.60
N GLN A 123 -3.42 4.95 -11.72
CA GLN A 123 -1.96 4.76 -11.79
C GLN A 123 -1.55 3.59 -12.69
N ALA A 124 -2.37 2.54 -12.77
CA ALA A 124 -2.02 1.26 -13.35
C ALA A 124 -3.13 0.67 -14.24
N GLY A 125 -4.04 1.50 -14.77
CA GLY A 125 -5.16 1.05 -15.61
C GLY A 125 -4.76 0.19 -16.81
N HIS A 126 -3.57 0.43 -17.38
CA HIS A 126 -3.00 -0.39 -18.46
C HIS A 126 -2.73 -1.86 -18.08
N ARG A 127 -2.79 -2.20 -16.78
CA ARG A 127 -2.61 -3.55 -16.24
C ARG A 127 -3.94 -4.25 -15.91
N ILE A 128 -5.05 -3.52 -15.82
CA ILE A 128 -6.36 -4.04 -15.36
C ILE A 128 -7.14 -4.72 -16.50
N GLY A 129 -6.83 -4.39 -17.76
CA GLY A 129 -7.47 -4.98 -18.94
C GLY A 129 -6.64 -6.06 -19.65
N LYS A 130 -5.61 -6.61 -18.98
CA LYS A 130 -4.82 -7.75 -19.46
C LYS A 130 -5.30 -9.02 -18.79
#